data_AF-A0A958MU07-F1
#
_entry.id   AF-A0A958MU07-F1
#
_cell.length_a   1.000
_cell.length_b   1.000
_cell.length_c   1.000
_cell.angle_alpha   90.00
_cell.angle_beta   90.00
_cell.angle_gamma   90.00
#
_symmetry.space_group_name_H-M   'P 1'
#
loop_
_entity.id
_entity.type
_entity.pdbx_description
1 polymer ?
#
loop_
_entity_poly.entity_id
_entity_poly.type
_entity_poly.pdbx_seq_one_letter_code
_entity_poly.pdbx_strand_id
1 'polypeptide(L)'
;LRSVKWTSFQPNFFVLFQPGVLDPAPKTFLATLPRMDIDRRADLQNKIVAELPNVSLIDVSRLVSRLLEMTRQMSWALQFMALLCLVAGFVVLYSISSHQIQTRSWEMNLLKVLGGEERFVRRFFVIQYGLVALASGSLGVLMSLGVSLALSRILFDSLWVWQWQVPLLSLAGLVLLSWAITSLASRRVLSQKPSTLLREGGRL
;
A
#
# COMPACT_ATOMS: atom_id res chain seq x y z
N LEU A 1 -24.23 -24.55 16.52
CA LEU A 1 -23.06 -25.03 15.75
C LEU A 1 -21.79 -24.37 16.30
N ARG A 2 -20.71 -25.13 16.55
CA ARG A 2 -19.41 -24.62 17.04
C ARG A 2 -18.58 -24.18 15.83
N SER A 3 -18.08 -22.94 15.82
CA SER A 3 -17.21 -22.45 14.76
C SER A 3 -15.83 -23.13 14.86
N VAL A 4 -15.44 -23.81 13.80
CA VAL A 4 -14.12 -24.45 13.68
C VAL A 4 -13.12 -23.38 13.25
N LYS A 5 -12.16 -23.05 14.13
CA LYS A 5 -11.05 -22.13 13.82
C LYS A 5 -9.95 -22.88 13.08
N TRP A 6 -10.03 -22.88 11.75
CA TRP A 6 -9.05 -23.50 10.84
C TRP A 6 -7.65 -22.89 10.88
N THR A 7 -7.47 -21.78 11.60
CA THR A 7 -6.17 -21.15 11.84
C THR A 7 -5.31 -21.90 12.87
N SER A 8 -5.90 -22.79 13.67
CA SER A 8 -5.16 -23.70 14.54
C SER A 8 -4.88 -25.00 13.78
N PHE A 9 -3.63 -25.19 13.35
CA PHE A 9 -3.16 -26.45 12.74
C PHE A 9 -3.01 -27.60 13.76
N GLN A 10 -3.70 -27.52 14.90
CA GLN A 10 -3.78 -28.61 15.86
C GLN A 10 -4.94 -29.55 15.50
N PRO A 11 -4.83 -30.86 15.75
CA PRO A 11 -5.96 -31.77 15.62
C PRO A 11 -7.11 -31.30 16.53
N ASN A 12 -8.23 -30.87 15.93
CA ASN A 12 -9.34 -30.26 16.67
C ASN A 12 -10.37 -31.28 17.20
N PHE A 13 -10.21 -32.57 16.87
CA PHE A 13 -11.09 -33.65 17.31
C PHE A 13 -10.30 -34.84 17.84
N PHE A 14 -10.57 -35.20 19.09
CA PHE A 14 -10.13 -36.46 19.69
C PHE A 14 -11.39 -37.29 19.94
N VAL A 15 -11.51 -38.44 19.29
CA VAL A 15 -12.59 -39.40 19.54
C VAL A 15 -11.98 -40.58 20.30
N LEU A 16 -12.38 -40.75 21.56
CA LEU A 16 -12.00 -41.93 22.35
C LEU A 16 -12.99 -43.06 22.07
N PHE A 17 -12.47 -44.23 21.69
CA PHE A 17 -13.26 -45.44 21.50
C PHE A 17 -12.97 -46.45 22.61
N GLN A 18 -13.95 -47.32 22.89
CA GLN A 18 -13.77 -48.44 23.80
C GLN A 18 -12.80 -49.48 23.19
N PRO A 19 -11.91 -50.10 24.00
CA PRO A 19 -10.97 -51.10 23.52
C PRO A 19 -11.69 -52.30 22.86
N GLY A 20 -11.14 -52.82 21.75
CA GLY A 20 -11.67 -53.99 21.03
C GLY A 20 -12.58 -53.71 19.82
N VAL A 21 -13.22 -52.54 19.72
CA VAL A 21 -14.21 -52.28 18.64
C VAL A 21 -13.56 -51.87 17.32
N LEU A 22 -12.39 -51.22 17.36
CA LEU A 22 -11.65 -50.73 16.18
C LEU A 22 -10.28 -51.39 15.97
N ASP A 23 -9.95 -52.44 16.72
CA ASP A 23 -8.65 -53.12 16.59
C ASP A 23 -8.39 -53.79 15.23
N PRO A 24 -9.38 -54.38 14.53
CA PRO A 24 -9.18 -54.93 13.20
C PRO A 24 -9.28 -53.90 12.06
N ALA A 25 -9.58 -52.62 12.35
CA ALA A 25 -9.73 -51.59 11.32
C ALA A 25 -8.36 -51.04 10.86
N PRO A 26 -8.22 -50.58 9.60
CA PRO A 26 -6.98 -49.94 9.13
C PRO A 26 -6.64 -48.70 9.95
N LYS A 27 -5.53 -48.72 10.70
CA LYS A 27 -5.09 -47.61 11.56
C LYS A 27 -4.10 -46.72 10.79
N THR A 28 -4.38 -45.42 10.68
CA THR A 28 -3.42 -44.43 10.18
C THR A 28 -2.84 -43.67 11.37
N PHE A 29 -1.52 -43.77 11.59
CA PHE A 29 -0.84 -43.04 12.65
C PHE A 29 -0.35 -41.70 12.12
N LEU A 30 -0.74 -40.61 12.79
CA LEU A 30 -0.22 -39.27 12.52
C LEU A 30 0.66 -38.84 13.69
N ALA A 31 1.90 -38.45 13.39
CA ALA A 31 2.82 -37.86 14.35
C ALA A 31 3.23 -36.47 13.86
N THR A 32 3.21 -35.48 14.74
CA THR A 32 3.71 -34.14 14.45
C THR A 32 5.09 -33.98 15.03
N LEU A 33 6.02 -33.50 14.21
CA LEU A 33 7.36 -33.12 14.66
C LEU A 33 7.35 -31.63 15.00
N PRO A 34 7.80 -31.24 16.22
CA PRO A 34 7.95 -29.84 16.57
C PRO A 34 8.99 -29.16 15.67
N ARG A 35 8.99 -27.82 15.65
CA ARG A 35 9.92 -27.03 14.86
C ARG A 35 11.36 -27.39 15.23
N MET A 36 12.10 -27.95 14.28
CA MET A 36 13.51 -28.31 14.41
C MET A 36 14.36 -27.50 13.43
N ASP A 37 15.66 -27.45 13.68
CA ASP A 37 16.62 -26.82 12.78
C ASP A 37 16.64 -27.52 11.41
N ILE A 38 16.91 -26.75 10.34
CA ILE A 38 16.79 -27.24 8.95
C ILE A 38 17.71 -28.45 8.70
N ASP A 39 18.93 -28.42 9.22
CA ASP A 39 19.92 -29.49 9.02
C ASP A 39 19.52 -30.77 9.75
N ARG A 40 19.06 -30.66 11.00
CA ARG A 40 18.56 -31.79 11.79
C ARG A 40 17.29 -32.40 11.19
N ARG A 41 16.46 -31.57 10.54
CA ARG A 41 15.23 -32.02 9.88
C ARG A 41 15.53 -32.83 8.63
N ALA A 42 16.48 -32.39 7.80
CA ALA A 42 16.87 -33.11 6.60
C ALA A 42 17.48 -34.48 6.92
N ASP A 43 18.36 -34.55 7.93
CA ASP A 43 18.93 -35.80 8.40
C ASP A 43 17.88 -36.76 8.97
N LEU A 44 16.94 -36.24 9.76
CA LEU A 44 15.85 -37.05 10.31
C LEU A 44 14.91 -37.54 9.21
N GLN A 45 14.59 -36.69 8.22
CA GLN A 45 13.77 -37.07 7.07
C GLN A 45 14.42 -38.19 6.27
N ASN A 46 15.72 -38.10 6.02
CA ASN A 46 16.48 -39.14 5.31
C ASN A 46 16.51 -40.46 6.08
N LYS A 47 16.70 -40.42 7.40
CA LYS A 47 16.67 -41.62 8.26
C LYS A 47 15.29 -42.28 8.28
N ILE A 48 14.21 -41.49 8.36
CA ILE A 48 12.83 -42.02 8.35
C ILE A 48 12.50 -42.66 7.00
N VAL A 49 12.87 -42.03 5.88
CA VAL A 49 12.63 -42.63 4.55
C VAL A 49 13.44 -43.92 4.37
N ALA A 50 14.64 -44.00 4.94
CA ALA A 50 15.49 -45.20 4.87
C ALA A 50 14.97 -46.36 5.73
N GLU A 51 14.48 -46.09 6.95
CA GLU A 51 14.00 -47.14 7.87
C GLU A 51 12.51 -47.48 7.68
N LEU A 52 11.69 -46.55 7.17
CA LEU A 52 10.23 -46.67 7.07
C LEU A 52 9.72 -46.17 5.70
N PRO A 53 9.91 -46.93 4.62
CA PRO A 53 9.51 -46.54 3.26
C PRO A 53 7.98 -46.45 3.06
N ASN A 54 7.20 -46.97 4.01
CA ASN A 54 5.74 -46.89 4.05
C ASN A 54 5.21 -45.61 4.72
N VAL A 55 6.07 -44.71 5.21
CA VAL A 55 5.69 -43.46 5.87
C VAL A 55 5.80 -42.28 4.90
N SER A 56 4.70 -41.55 4.70
CA SER A 56 4.68 -40.32 3.91
C SER A 56 5.00 -39.10 4.77
N LEU A 57 6.08 -38.39 4.44
CA LEU A 57 6.52 -37.18 5.13
C LEU A 57 5.98 -35.93 4.42
N ILE A 58 5.14 -35.15 5.12
CA ILE A 58 4.56 -33.92 4.59
C ILE A 58 5.22 -32.71 5.25
N ASP A 59 5.92 -31.88 4.46
CA ASP A 59 6.52 -30.63 4.92
C ASP A 59 5.52 -29.47 4.87
N VAL A 60 4.72 -29.34 5.94
CA VAL A 60 3.77 -28.23 6.09
C VAL A 60 4.47 -26.87 6.14
N SER A 61 5.69 -26.79 6.68
CA SER A 61 6.46 -25.54 6.76
C SER A 61 6.84 -24.99 5.39
N ARG A 62 7.28 -25.85 4.45
CA ARG A 62 7.58 -25.45 3.08
C ARG A 62 6.33 -24.94 2.37
N LEU A 63 5.21 -25.64 2.49
CA LEU A 63 3.94 -25.22 1.87
C LEU A 63 3.51 -23.83 2.38
N VAL A 64 3.53 -23.62 3.71
CA VAL A 64 3.20 -22.31 4.29
C VAL A 64 4.18 -21.23 3.86
N SER A 65 5.49 -21.51 3.82
CA SER A 65 6.49 -20.54 3.37
C SER A 65 6.28 -20.13 1.92
N ARG A 66 5.91 -21.08 1.05
CA ARG A 66 5.61 -20.80 -0.36
C ARG A 66 4.37 -19.94 -0.51
N LEU A 67 3.32 -20.20 0.26
CA LEU A 67 2.12 -19.37 0.28
C LEU A 67 2.43 -17.95 0.76
N LEU A 68 3.20 -17.79 1.84
CA LEU A 68 3.63 -16.48 2.34
C LEU A 68 4.47 -15.71 1.30
N GLU A 69 5.33 -16.42 0.57
CA GLU A 69 6.12 -15.83 -0.51
C GLU A 69 5.25 -15.35 -1.67
N MET A 70 4.25 -16.14 -2.08
CA MET A 70 3.27 -15.73 -3.09
C MET A 70 2.47 -14.50 -2.64
N THR A 71 1.98 -14.48 -1.39
CA THR A 71 1.27 -13.31 -0.83
C THR A 71 2.17 -12.08 -0.78
N ARG A 72 3.45 -12.25 -0.46
CA ARG A 72 4.44 -11.16 -0.47
C ARG A 72 4.69 -10.64 -1.88
N GLN A 73 4.80 -11.50 -2.87
CA GLN A 73 4.96 -11.10 -4.28
C GLN A 73 3.72 -10.33 -4.78
N MET A 74 2.52 -10.80 -4.44
CA MET A 74 1.27 -10.08 -4.76
C MET A 74 1.24 -8.69 -4.11
N SER A 75 1.68 -8.59 -2.86
CA SER A 75 1.78 -7.31 -2.15
C SER A 75 2.77 -6.35 -2.83
N TRP A 76 3.92 -6.86 -3.28
CA TRP A 76 4.89 -6.09 -4.06
C TRP A 76 4.32 -5.60 -5.40
N ALA A 77 3.59 -6.44 -6.12
CA ALA A 77 2.93 -6.05 -7.36
C ALA A 77 1.90 -4.93 -7.14
N LEU A 78 1.08 -5.03 -6.07
CA LEU A 78 0.12 -4.00 -5.69
C LEU A 78 0.81 -2.68 -5.30
N GLN A 79 1.93 -2.74 -4.57
CA GLN A 79 2.72 -1.54 -4.25
C GLN A 79 3.28 -0.88 -5.51
N PHE A 80 3.75 -1.67 -6.46
CA PHE A 80 4.24 -1.16 -7.74
C PHE A 80 3.11 -0.51 -8.56
N MET A 81 1.93 -1.13 -8.63
CA MET A 81 0.75 -0.54 -9.26
C MET A 81 0.34 0.77 -8.58
N ALA A 82 0.33 0.82 -7.25
CA ALA A 82 0.04 2.04 -6.50
C ALA A 82 1.04 3.16 -6.83
N LEU A 83 2.33 2.84 -6.96
CA LEU A 83 3.36 3.79 -7.38
C LEU A 83 3.09 4.33 -8.79
N LEU A 84 2.74 3.47 -9.75
CA LEU A 84 2.37 3.90 -11.10
C LEU A 84 1.14 4.82 -11.09
N CYS A 85 0.12 4.50 -10.30
CA CYS A 85 -1.06 5.35 -10.12
C CYS A 85 -0.69 6.71 -9.53
N LEU A 86 0.23 6.77 -8.56
CA LEU A 86 0.74 8.03 -8.01
C LEU A 86 1.45 8.85 -9.08
N VAL A 87 2.33 8.24 -9.87
CA VAL A 87 3.03 8.91 -10.99
C VAL A 87 2.03 9.45 -12.02
N ALA A 88 1.03 8.66 -12.41
CA ALA A 88 -0.02 9.11 -13.30
C ALA A 88 -0.81 10.30 -12.70
N GLY A 89 -1.14 10.23 -11.42
CA GLY A 89 -1.77 11.34 -10.68
C GLY A 89 -0.93 12.62 -10.73
N PHE A 90 0.40 12.52 -10.54
CA PHE A 90 1.30 13.67 -10.66
C PHE A 90 1.32 14.27 -12.07
N VAL A 91 1.35 13.43 -13.10
CA VAL A 91 1.30 13.89 -14.50
C VAL A 91 0.00 14.63 -14.78
N VAL A 92 -1.14 14.12 -14.30
CA VAL A 92 -2.45 14.76 -14.44
C VAL A 92 -2.47 16.11 -13.71
N LEU A 93 -2.00 16.16 -12.46
CA LEU A 93 -1.89 17.41 -11.69
C LEU A 93 -1.01 18.45 -12.40
N TYR A 94 0.15 18.03 -12.94
CA TYR A 94 1.04 18.89 -13.69
C TYR A 94 0.37 19.42 -14.97
N SER A 95 -0.36 18.57 -15.70
CA SER A 95 -1.10 18.95 -16.91
C SER A 95 -2.16 20.01 -16.60
N ILE A 96 -2.98 19.77 -15.57
CA ILE A 96 -4.04 20.70 -15.15
C ILE A 96 -3.43 22.04 -14.69
N SER A 97 -2.37 21.99 -13.89
CA SER A 97 -1.68 23.19 -13.40
C SER A 97 -1.07 24.01 -14.54
N SER A 98 -0.41 23.34 -15.50
CA SER A 98 0.19 23.99 -16.66
C SER A 98 -0.86 24.67 -17.54
N HIS A 99 -2.05 24.07 -17.67
CA HIS A 99 -3.16 24.66 -18.41
C HIS A 99 -3.70 25.91 -17.70
N GLN A 100 -3.88 25.86 -16.37
CA GLN A 100 -4.36 27.00 -15.57
C GLN A 100 -3.43 28.22 -15.64
N ILE A 101 -2.11 28.00 -15.65
CA ILE A 101 -1.12 29.09 -15.72
C ILE A 101 -1.23 29.85 -17.05
N GLN A 102 -1.46 29.15 -18.16
CA GLN A 102 -1.59 29.77 -19.48
C GLN A 102 -2.81 30.70 -19.53
N THR A 103 -3.95 30.24 -19.01
CA THR A 103 -5.21 31.01 -18.99
C THR A 103 -5.16 32.21 -18.04
N ARG A 104 -4.42 32.12 -16.93
CA ARG A 104 -4.30 33.20 -15.92
C ARG A 104 -3.17 34.18 -16.17
N SER A 105 -2.37 33.98 -17.21
CA SER A 105 -1.23 34.86 -17.55
C SER A 105 -1.66 36.32 -17.76
N TRP A 106 -2.85 36.55 -18.33
CA TRP A 106 -3.43 37.88 -18.53
C TRP A 106 -3.76 38.60 -17.21
N GLU A 107 -4.37 37.90 -16.25
CA GLU A 107 -4.69 38.43 -14.92
C GLU A 107 -3.42 38.83 -14.16
N MET A 108 -2.36 38.01 -14.26
CA MET A 108 -1.08 38.30 -13.61
C MET A 108 -0.40 39.54 -14.21
N ASN A 109 -0.56 39.77 -15.52
CA ASN A 109 0.02 40.93 -16.18
C ASN A 109 -0.72 42.22 -15.77
N LEU A 110 -2.05 42.17 -15.63
CA LEU A 110 -2.85 43.28 -15.12
C LEU A 110 -2.44 43.67 -13.69
N LEU A 111 -2.21 42.68 -12.82
CA LEU A 111 -1.73 42.89 -11.44
C LEU A 111 -0.33 43.50 -11.38
N LYS A 112 0.57 43.14 -12.31
CA LYS A 112 1.91 43.76 -12.41
C LYS A 112 1.82 45.21 -12.86
N VAL A 113 0.93 45.54 -13.80
CA VAL A 113 0.69 46.92 -14.26
C VAL A 113 0.11 47.79 -13.13
N LEU A 114 -0.71 47.20 -12.25
CA LEU A 114 -1.26 47.87 -11.06
C LEU A 114 -0.26 47.97 -9.88
N GLY A 115 1.00 47.56 -10.06
CA GLY A 115 2.05 47.70 -9.03
C GLY A 115 2.09 46.57 -7.99
N GLY A 116 1.49 45.41 -8.28
CA GLY A 116 1.46 44.28 -7.36
C GLY A 116 2.86 43.69 -7.07
N GLU A 117 3.23 43.64 -5.79
CA GLU A 117 4.49 43.05 -5.34
C GLU A 117 4.52 41.53 -5.58
N GLU A 118 5.51 41.01 -6.32
CA GLU A 118 5.63 39.59 -6.68
C GLU A 118 5.64 38.63 -5.47
N ARG A 119 6.06 39.13 -4.30
CA ARG A 119 6.10 38.37 -3.05
C ARG A 119 4.71 38.08 -2.47
N PHE A 120 3.77 39.01 -2.62
CA PHE A 120 2.40 38.84 -2.13
C PHE A 120 1.66 37.77 -2.95
N VAL A 121 1.77 37.86 -4.29
CA VAL A 121 1.18 36.90 -5.22
C VAL A 121 1.69 35.48 -4.97
N ARG A 122 3.00 35.32 -4.74
CA ARG A 122 3.59 34.00 -4.44
C ARG A 122 3.06 33.42 -3.12
N ARG A 123 2.98 34.20 -2.04
CA ARG A 123 2.47 33.72 -0.75
C ARG A 123 1.02 33.30 -0.84
N PHE A 124 0.20 34.07 -1.54
CA PHE A 124 -1.21 33.77 -1.74
C PHE A 124 -1.40 32.40 -2.42
N PHE A 125 -0.70 32.15 -3.52
CA PHE A 125 -0.81 30.86 -4.23
C PHE A 125 -0.30 29.68 -3.40
N VAL A 126 0.83 29.81 -2.70
CA VAL A 126 1.36 28.73 -1.86
C VAL A 126 0.38 28.36 -0.74
N ILE A 127 -0.24 29.35 -0.10
CA ILE A 127 -1.23 29.11 0.96
C ILE A 127 -2.49 28.45 0.38
N GLN A 128 -3.02 28.97 -0.74
CA GLN A 128 -4.24 28.46 -1.37
C GLN A 128 -4.08 26.99 -1.79
N TYR A 129 -3.04 26.67 -2.56
CA TYR A 129 -2.81 25.31 -3.02
C TYR A 129 -2.35 24.38 -1.89
N GLY A 130 -1.66 24.92 -0.87
CA GLY A 130 -1.34 24.19 0.35
C GLY A 130 -2.59 23.75 1.13
N LEU A 131 -3.57 24.64 1.28
CA LEU A 131 -4.86 24.33 1.92
C LEU A 131 -5.65 23.27 1.14
N VAL A 132 -5.70 23.39 -0.19
CA VAL A 132 -6.36 22.40 -1.05
C VAL A 132 -5.70 21.03 -0.88
N ALA A 133 -4.37 20.95 -0.94
CA ALA A 133 -3.64 19.69 -0.78
C ALA A 133 -3.85 19.06 0.61
N LEU A 134 -3.91 19.87 1.66
CA LEU A 134 -4.17 19.39 3.02
C LEU A 134 -5.59 18.83 3.14
N ALA A 135 -6.59 19.54 2.60
CA ALA A 135 -7.99 19.09 2.62
C ALA A 135 -8.20 17.80 1.78
N SER A 136 -7.60 17.72 0.59
CA SER A 136 -7.68 16.52 -0.23
C SER A 136 -6.93 15.35 0.40
N GLY A 137 -5.75 15.60 0.98
CA GLY A 137 -4.94 14.59 1.64
C GLY A 137 -5.61 14.00 2.88
N SER A 138 -6.23 14.83 3.71
CA SER A 138 -6.97 14.36 4.89
C SER A 138 -8.18 13.51 4.50
N LEU A 139 -8.95 13.92 3.49
CA LEU A 139 -10.05 13.12 2.93
C LEU A 139 -9.56 11.80 2.35
N GLY A 140 -8.43 11.79 1.63
CA GLY A 140 -7.82 10.58 1.10
C GLY A 140 -7.42 9.59 2.19
N VAL A 141 -6.81 10.08 3.27
CA VAL A 141 -6.45 9.26 4.45
C VAL A 141 -7.68 8.70 5.14
N LEU A 142 -8.73 9.53 5.34
CA LEU A 142 -9.98 9.09 5.94
C LEU A 142 -10.65 7.98 5.10
N MET A 143 -10.69 8.16 3.77
CA MET A 143 -11.20 7.13 2.85
C MET A 143 -10.37 5.84 2.90
N SER A 144 -9.04 5.96 2.90
CA SER A 144 -8.15 4.80 3.01
C SER A 144 -8.37 4.02 4.30
N LEU A 145 -8.47 4.71 5.44
CA LEU A 145 -8.79 4.10 6.73
C LEU A 145 -10.17 3.43 6.71
N GLY A 146 -11.18 4.08 6.13
CA GLY A 146 -12.53 3.54 6.00
C GLY A 146 -12.57 2.26 5.16
N VAL A 147 -11.86 2.23 4.03
CA VAL A 147 -11.75 1.03 3.18
C VAL A 147 -10.98 -0.07 3.90
N SER A 148 -9.86 0.25 4.56
CA SER A 148 -9.08 -0.72 5.34
C SER A 148 -9.92 -1.37 6.44
N LEU A 149 -10.74 -0.56 7.13
CA LEU A 149 -11.70 -0.98 8.14
C LEU A 149 -12.74 -1.96 7.59
N ALA A 150 -13.39 -1.56 6.50
CA ALA A 150 -14.44 -2.35 5.86
C ALA A 150 -13.87 -3.69 5.39
N LEU A 151 -12.71 -3.67 4.74
CA LEU A 151 -12.06 -4.87 4.22
C LEU A 151 -11.63 -5.83 5.35
N SER A 152 -11.08 -5.28 6.44
CA SER A 152 -10.70 -6.08 7.62
C SER A 152 -11.89 -6.78 8.28
N ARG A 153 -13.05 -6.11 8.37
CA ARG A 153 -14.26 -6.71 8.95
C ARG A 153 -14.91 -7.74 8.05
N ILE A 154 -14.94 -7.51 6.73
CA ILE A 154 -15.65 -8.38 5.79
C ILE A 154 -14.83 -9.64 5.46
N LEU A 155 -13.51 -9.51 5.29
CA LEU A 155 -12.66 -10.59 4.77
C LEU A 155 -11.79 -11.28 5.83
N PHE A 156 -11.49 -10.62 6.95
CA PHE A 156 -10.42 -11.06 7.87
C PHE A 156 -10.84 -11.16 9.35
N ASP A 157 -12.13 -11.26 9.67
CA ASP A 157 -12.65 -11.42 11.04
C ASP A 157 -12.01 -10.45 12.07
N SER A 158 -11.80 -9.18 11.67
CA SER A 158 -11.28 -8.11 12.52
C SER A 158 -9.83 -8.27 13.00
N LEU A 159 -8.94 -8.84 12.18
CA LEU A 159 -7.47 -8.73 12.36
C LEU A 159 -6.95 -7.32 12.00
N TRP A 160 -7.61 -6.26 12.47
CA TRP A 160 -7.17 -4.90 12.17
C TRP A 160 -6.01 -4.50 13.07
N VAL A 161 -4.83 -4.35 12.48
CA VAL A 161 -3.65 -3.81 13.16
C VAL A 161 -3.59 -2.29 12.91
N TRP A 162 -3.85 -1.49 13.93
CA TRP A 162 -3.79 -0.04 13.83
C TRP A 162 -2.33 0.44 13.80
N GLN A 163 -1.86 0.86 12.63
CA GLN A 163 -0.53 1.44 12.44
C GLN A 163 -0.64 2.93 12.10
N TRP A 164 -0.58 3.81 13.10
CA TRP A 164 -0.69 5.26 12.94
C TRP A 164 0.41 5.88 12.09
N GLN A 165 1.56 5.20 11.98
CA GLN A 165 2.73 5.67 11.24
C GLN A 165 2.48 5.76 9.72
N VAL A 166 1.78 4.78 9.14
CA VAL A 166 1.60 4.70 7.68
C VAL A 166 0.69 5.83 7.14
N PRO A 167 -0.49 6.10 7.73
CA PRO A 167 -1.32 7.23 7.32
C PRO A 167 -0.62 8.57 7.52
N LEU A 168 0.08 8.74 8.64
CA LEU A 168 0.79 9.99 8.95
C LEU A 168 1.92 10.25 7.94
N LEU A 169 2.71 9.23 7.62
CA LEU A 169 3.79 9.33 6.64
C LEU A 169 3.22 9.62 5.23
N SER A 170 2.10 9.00 4.86
CA SER A 170 1.47 9.23 3.56
C SER A 170 0.92 10.65 3.42
N LEU A 171 0.31 11.20 4.49
CA LEU A 171 -0.18 12.57 4.52
C LEU A 171 0.97 13.58 4.48
N ALA A 172 1.98 13.37 5.31
CA ALA A 172 3.18 14.20 5.31
C ALA A 172 3.87 14.17 3.94
N GLY A 173 3.99 12.99 3.32
CA GLY A 173 4.54 12.82 1.98
C GLY A 173 3.76 13.59 0.93
N LEU A 174 2.43 13.51 0.93
CA LEU A 174 1.57 14.22 -0.02
C LEU A 174 1.67 15.74 0.13
N VAL A 175 1.63 16.24 1.36
CA VAL A 175 1.74 17.68 1.66
C VAL A 175 3.12 18.20 1.25
N LEU A 176 4.20 17.47 1.57
CA LEU A 176 5.57 17.83 1.16
C LEU A 176 5.72 17.84 -0.36
N LEU A 177 5.19 16.83 -1.06
CA LEU A 177 5.21 16.75 -2.53
C LEU A 177 4.42 17.90 -3.16
N SER A 178 3.21 18.19 -2.68
CA SER A 178 2.41 19.30 -3.17
C SER A 178 3.11 20.66 -2.96
N TRP A 179 3.69 20.86 -1.77
CA TRP A 179 4.45 22.05 -1.45
C TRP A 179 5.68 22.19 -2.36
N ALA A 180 6.43 21.11 -2.57
CA ALA A 180 7.58 21.08 -3.47
C ALA A 180 7.17 21.45 -4.91
N ILE A 181 6.14 20.80 -5.47
CA ILE A 181 5.64 21.06 -6.83
C ILE A 181 5.17 22.50 -6.98
N THR A 182 4.38 23.01 -6.04
CA THR A 182 3.85 24.38 -6.07
C THR A 182 4.96 25.42 -5.96
N SER A 183 5.97 25.17 -5.11
CA SER A 183 7.11 26.06 -4.97
C SER A 183 7.98 26.12 -6.24
N LEU A 184 8.17 24.97 -6.91
CA LEU A 184 8.93 24.86 -8.16
C LEU A 184 8.18 25.51 -9.33
N ALA A 185 6.87 25.25 -9.42
CA ALA A 185 5.99 25.86 -10.41
C ALA A 185 5.96 27.39 -10.24
N SER A 186 5.84 27.89 -9.00
CA SER A 186 5.87 29.33 -8.72
C SER A 186 7.19 29.98 -9.14
N ARG A 187 8.35 29.33 -8.89
CA ARG A 187 9.65 29.82 -9.37
C ARG A 187 9.71 29.89 -10.89
N ARG A 188 9.16 28.89 -11.60
CA ARG A 188 9.10 28.90 -13.08
C ARG A 188 8.21 30.03 -13.61
N VAL A 189 7.04 30.24 -13.02
CA VAL A 189 6.11 31.30 -13.43
C VAL A 189 6.73 32.69 -13.26
N LEU A 190 7.46 32.93 -12.16
CA LEU A 190 8.16 34.19 -11.94
C LEU A 190 9.39 34.39 -12.86
N SER A 191 10.00 33.29 -13.33
CA SER A 191 11.16 33.35 -14.24
C SER A 191 10.82 33.55 -15.72
N GLN A 192 9.54 33.46 -16.11
CA GLN A 192 9.14 33.76 -17.47
C GLN A 192 9.16 35.28 -17.70
N LYS A 193 10.08 35.73 -18.55
CA LYS A 193 10.26 37.14 -18.89
C LYS A 193 8.99 37.68 -19.58
N PRO A 194 8.46 38.86 -19.17
CA PRO A 194 7.23 39.45 -19.71
C PRO A 194 7.21 39.66 -21.24
N SER A 195 8.38 39.70 -21.87
CA SER A 195 8.54 40.03 -23.29
C SER A 195 8.17 38.90 -24.25
N THR A 196 8.10 37.63 -23.81
CA THR A 196 7.70 36.52 -24.70
C THR A 196 6.19 36.46 -24.90
N LEU A 197 5.38 36.93 -23.94
CA LEU A 197 3.91 36.91 -24.01
C LEU A 197 3.34 38.04 -24.89
N LEU A 198 4.03 39.18 -24.98
CA LEU A 198 3.66 40.28 -25.90
C LEU A 198 3.89 39.94 -27.38
N ARG A 199 4.72 38.93 -27.70
CA ARG A 199 4.97 38.51 -29.09
C ARG A 199 3.93 37.52 -29.63
N GLU A 200 3.20 36.84 -28.76
CA GLU A 200 2.07 35.98 -29.14
C GLU A 200 0.75 36.77 -29.21
N GLY A 201 0.57 37.80 -28.37
CA GLY A 201 -0.60 38.68 -28.42
C GLY A 201 -0.67 39.66 -29.61
N GLY A 202 0.42 39.80 -30.38
CA GLY A 202 0.47 40.61 -31.61
C GLY A 202 0.08 39.87 -32.89
N ARG A 203 -0.44 38.65 -32.78
CA ARG A 203 -0.92 37.82 -33.91
C ARG A 203 -2.41 37.47 -33.84
N LEU A 204 -3.20 38.27 -33.12
CA LEU A 204 -4.66 38.28 -33.22
C LEU A 204 -5.10 39.50 -34.02
#